data_AF-A0A2V9G3T4-F1
#
_entry.id   AF-A0A2V9G3T4-F1
#
_cell.length_a   1.000
_cell.length_b   1.000
_cell.length_c   1.000
_cell.angle_alpha   90.00
_cell.angle_beta   90.00
_cell.angle_gamma   90.00
#
_symmetry.space_group_name_H-M   'P 1'
#
loop_
_entity.id
_entity.type
_entity.pdbx_description
1 polymer ?
#
loop_
_entity_poly.entity_id
_entity_poly.type
_entity_poly.pdbx_seq_one_letter_code
_entity_poly.pdbx_strand_id
1 'polypeptide(L)'
;MAVLAGAIAVCALAADDAPPPEAFRVREQPLSPGPRITPFLQYQAEQAWREDNDRQRAWDGIHNERELLRTQDQARRKLLQMIGGLPAAKTDLQARVTGRIEMDGFSVEKLIFQSLPGVYVTALLYVPADHSKKHPAVLVPAGHAADGKFHYQSLSQRLAGRGYVVISWDPVGQGERSQFWDSAAGKSRYNLVCGEHAAMGNLA
;
A
#
# COMPACT_ATOMS: atom_id res chain seq x y z
N MET A 1 59.85 -3.74 8.87
CA MET A 1 58.78 -2.85 9.35
C MET A 1 58.50 -1.81 8.28
N ALA A 2 57.35 -1.93 7.61
CA ALA A 2 56.77 -0.87 6.77
C ALA A 2 55.26 -1.05 6.86
N VAL A 3 54.59 -0.16 7.60
CA VAL A 3 53.14 -0.18 7.77
C VAL A 3 52.55 0.58 6.60
N LEU A 4 51.83 -0.12 5.73
CA LEU A 4 51.00 0.47 4.68
C LEU A 4 49.67 0.88 5.33
N ALA A 5 49.47 2.19 5.53
CA ALA A 5 48.19 2.74 5.95
C ALA A 5 47.31 2.95 4.71
N GLY A 6 46.36 2.03 4.47
CA GLY A 6 45.32 2.19 3.47
C GLY A 6 44.23 3.12 4.01
N ALA A 7 44.06 4.29 3.38
CA ALA A 7 42.98 5.21 3.70
C ALA A 7 41.64 4.65 3.17
N ILE A 8 40.73 4.33 4.10
CA ILE A 8 39.33 4.06 3.80
C ILE A 8 38.69 5.41 3.49
N ALA A 9 38.27 5.63 2.25
CA ALA A 9 37.40 6.75 1.90
C ALA A 9 35.99 6.45 2.42
N VAL A 10 35.70 6.93 3.63
CA VAL A 10 34.33 7.04 4.14
C VAL A 10 33.68 8.17 3.37
N CYS A 11 32.82 7.86 2.39
CA CYS A 11 31.86 8.82 1.85
C CYS A 11 30.85 9.15 2.94
N ALA A 12 31.19 10.12 3.80
CA ALA A 12 30.20 10.81 4.59
C ALA A 12 29.33 11.61 3.63
N LEU A 13 28.05 11.24 3.51
CA LEU A 13 27.04 12.14 2.98
C LEU A 13 26.96 13.31 3.97
N ALA A 14 27.68 14.39 3.68
CA ALA A 14 27.56 15.64 4.40
C ALA A 14 26.16 16.19 4.15
N ALA A 15 25.24 15.91 5.08
CA ALA A 15 24.03 16.70 5.25
C ALA A 15 24.37 17.84 6.23
N ASP A 16 25.28 18.73 5.83
CA ASP A 16 25.92 19.66 6.77
C ASP A 16 25.27 21.04 6.86
N ASP A 17 24.24 21.34 6.07
CA ASP A 17 23.50 22.59 6.26
C ASP A 17 22.10 22.29 6.78
N ALA A 18 21.91 22.55 8.08
CA ALA A 18 20.58 22.77 8.61
C ALA A 18 19.86 23.79 7.70
N PRO A 19 18.57 23.58 7.36
CA PRO A 19 17.90 24.45 6.42
C PRO A 19 18.02 25.90 6.90
N PRO A 20 18.40 26.83 6.02
CA PRO A 20 18.56 28.22 6.43
C PRO A 20 17.20 28.73 6.95
N PRO A 21 17.18 29.68 7.91
CA PRO A 21 15.93 30.16 8.52
C PRO A 21 14.85 30.57 7.52
N GLU A 22 15.24 31.00 6.32
CA GLU A 22 14.38 31.31 5.19
C GLU A 22 13.58 30.13 4.66
N ALA A 23 14.10 28.90 4.78
CA ALA A 23 13.39 27.66 4.45
C ALA A 23 12.21 27.39 5.41
N PHE A 24 12.22 28.02 6.60
CA PHE A 24 11.13 27.96 7.59
C PHE A 24 10.28 29.22 7.61
N ARG A 25 10.58 30.22 6.76
CA ARG A 25 9.68 31.37 6.60
C ARG A 25 8.45 30.92 5.85
N VAL A 26 7.31 30.96 6.54
CA VAL A 26 6.00 30.95 5.87
C VAL A 26 5.99 32.14 4.91
N ARG A 27 5.90 31.87 3.60
CA ARG A 27 5.79 32.95 2.62
C ARG A 27 4.55 33.77 2.95
N GLU A 28 4.74 35.00 3.41
CA GLU A 28 3.68 36.00 3.57
C GLU A 28 3.13 36.52 2.22
N GLN A 29 3.45 35.88 1.09
CA GLN A 29 2.72 36.16 -0.13
C GLN A 29 1.25 35.85 0.17
N PRO A 30 0.35 36.86 0.13
CA PRO A 30 -1.07 36.56 0.13
C PRO A 30 -1.26 35.62 -1.03
N LEU A 31 -1.75 34.41 -0.76
CA LEU A 31 -2.20 33.54 -1.83
C LEU A 31 -3.13 34.40 -2.67
N SER A 32 -2.83 34.60 -3.96
CA SER A 32 -3.77 35.21 -4.89
C SER A 32 -5.12 34.56 -4.63
N PRO A 33 -6.22 35.32 -4.47
CA PRO A 33 -7.51 34.74 -4.12
C PRO A 33 -7.76 33.51 -4.96
N GLY A 34 -7.69 32.34 -4.31
CA GLY A 34 -7.92 31.07 -4.98
C GLY A 34 -9.35 31.07 -5.50
N PRO A 35 -9.71 30.14 -6.42
CA PRO A 35 -11.11 29.94 -6.75
C PRO A 35 -11.91 29.84 -5.45
N ARG A 36 -12.96 30.68 -5.32
CA ARG A 36 -13.82 30.66 -4.13
C ARG A 36 -14.21 29.20 -3.89
N ILE A 37 -14.00 28.72 -2.67
CA ILE A 37 -14.47 27.40 -2.26
C ILE A 37 -15.95 27.35 -2.69
N THR A 38 -16.28 26.41 -3.57
CA THR A 38 -17.65 26.31 -4.04
C THR A 38 -18.53 26.01 -2.82
N PRO A 39 -19.81 26.43 -2.81
CA PRO A 39 -20.70 26.11 -1.69
C PRO A 39 -20.71 24.60 -1.35
N PHE A 40 -20.54 23.75 -2.37
CA PHE A 40 -20.39 22.31 -2.20
C PHE A 40 -19.10 21.92 -1.46
N LEU A 41 -17.93 22.43 -1.88
CA LEU A 41 -16.67 22.15 -1.18
C LEU A 41 -16.67 22.70 0.24
N GLN A 42 -17.32 23.85 0.48
CA GLN A 42 -17.47 24.41 1.82
C GLN A 42 -18.33 23.49 2.69
N TYR A 43 -19.48 23.04 2.17
CA TYR A 43 -20.32 22.06 2.85
C TYR A 43 -19.55 20.78 3.20
N GLN A 44 -18.78 20.22 2.26
CA GLN A 44 -17.96 19.02 2.50
C GLN A 44 -16.91 19.25 3.60
N ALA A 45 -16.23 20.41 3.58
CA ALA A 45 -15.26 20.76 4.62
C ALA A 45 -15.93 20.88 6.00
N GLU A 46 -17.10 21.53 6.07
CA GLU A 46 -17.87 21.64 7.31
C GLU A 46 -18.31 20.27 7.85
N GLN A 47 -18.71 19.33 6.98
CA GLN A 47 -19.00 17.95 7.40
C GLN A 47 -17.74 17.26 7.93
N ALA A 48 -16.62 17.34 7.20
CA ALA A 48 -15.36 16.74 7.62
C ALA A 48 -14.90 17.26 8.99
N TRP A 49 -15.01 18.58 9.24
CA TRP A 49 -14.67 19.16 10.54
C TRP A 49 -15.61 18.69 11.66
N ARG A 50 -16.91 18.52 11.39
CA ARG A 50 -17.85 17.98 12.38
C ARG A 50 -17.47 16.54 12.76
N GLU A 51 -17.21 15.69 11.77
CA GLU A 51 -16.79 14.31 11.98
C GLU A 51 -15.44 14.21 12.71
N ASP A 52 -14.48 15.09 12.38
CA ASP A 52 -13.19 15.12 13.06
C ASP A 52 -13.31 15.59 14.52
N ASN A 53 -14.16 16.58 14.80
CA ASN A 53 -14.47 16.99 16.18
C ASN A 53 -15.14 15.86 16.98
N ASP A 54 -16.05 15.10 16.37
CA ASP A 54 -16.65 13.92 17.00
C ASP A 54 -15.62 12.83 17.28
N ARG A 55 -14.73 12.58 16.31
CA ARG A 55 -13.59 11.68 16.49
C ARG A 55 -12.74 12.15 17.66
N GLN A 56 -12.33 13.42 17.68
CA GLN A 56 -11.46 13.98 18.72
C GLN A 56 -12.09 13.84 20.11
N ARG A 57 -13.38 14.19 20.27
CA ARG A 57 -14.13 13.97 21.52
C ARG A 57 -14.14 12.50 21.97
N ALA A 58 -14.31 11.57 21.02
CA ALA A 58 -14.28 10.15 21.33
C ALA A 58 -12.90 9.65 21.78
N TRP A 59 -11.82 10.24 21.25
CA TRP A 59 -10.45 9.97 21.68
C TRP A 59 -10.14 10.57 23.05
N ASP A 60 -10.55 11.82 23.29
CA ASP A 60 -10.30 12.53 24.56
C ASP A 60 -11.02 11.85 25.74
N GLY A 61 -12.14 11.17 25.49
CA GLY A 61 -12.90 10.40 26.47
C GLY A 61 -12.33 9.01 26.79
N ILE A 62 -11.15 8.64 26.28
CA ILE A 62 -10.49 7.36 26.59
C ILE A 62 -9.56 7.54 27.80
N HIS A 63 -9.94 6.96 28.93
CA HIS A 63 -9.17 7.02 30.17
C HIS A 63 -8.76 5.64 30.70
N ASN A 64 -9.28 4.57 30.11
CA ASN A 64 -8.97 3.19 30.50
C ASN A 64 -9.10 2.22 29.32
N GLU A 65 -8.60 1.00 29.52
CA GLU A 65 -8.61 -0.07 28.53
C GLU A 65 -10.02 -0.41 28.03
N ARG A 66 -11.02 -0.42 28.92
CA ARG A 66 -12.41 -0.75 28.56
C ARG A 66 -12.98 0.26 27.56
N GLU A 67 -12.70 1.55 27.74
CA GLU A 67 -13.09 2.61 26.80
C GLU A 67 -12.35 2.49 25.48
N LEU A 68 -11.04 2.22 25.52
CA LEU A 68 -10.25 2.01 24.31
C LEU A 68 -10.80 0.84 23.45
N LEU A 69 -11.07 -0.30 24.08
CA LEU A 69 -11.62 -1.48 23.40
C LEU A 69 -13.01 -1.19 22.81
N ARG A 70 -13.84 -0.41 23.52
CA ARG A 70 -15.14 0.04 23.00
C ARG A 70 -14.98 0.91 21.76
N THR A 71 -14.07 1.89 21.79
CA THR A 71 -13.79 2.77 20.64
C THR A 71 -13.24 1.99 19.46
N GLN A 72 -12.33 1.03 19.70
CA GLN A 72 -11.79 0.14 18.67
C GLN A 72 -12.89 -0.68 17.98
N ASP A 73 -13.80 -1.29 18.76
CA ASP A 73 -14.91 -2.08 18.25
C ASP A 73 -15.91 -1.21 17.45
N GLN A 74 -16.19 0.00 17.92
CA GLN A 74 -16.99 0.98 17.16
C GLN A 74 -16.33 1.38 15.84
N ALA A 75 -15.03 1.70 15.85
CA ALA A 75 -14.29 2.04 14.64
C ALA A 75 -14.29 0.88 13.64
N ARG A 76 -14.08 -0.35 14.12
CA ARG A 76 -14.15 -1.56 13.29
C ARG A 76 -15.53 -1.75 12.66
N ARG A 77 -16.62 -1.60 13.43
CA ARG A 77 -17.99 -1.69 12.90
C ARG A 77 -18.26 -0.62 11.83
N LYS A 78 -17.88 0.63 12.09
CA LYS A 78 -18.05 1.73 11.13
C LYS A 78 -17.28 1.47 9.84
N LEU A 79 -16.01 1.05 9.95
CA LEU A 79 -15.19 0.69 8.78
C LEU A 79 -15.86 -0.41 7.95
N LEU A 80 -16.28 -1.50 8.60
CA LEU A 80 -16.95 -2.60 7.92
C LEU A 80 -18.25 -2.16 7.23
N GLN A 81 -19.04 -1.29 7.88
CA GLN A 81 -20.25 -0.73 7.28
C GLN A 81 -19.93 0.13 6.05
N MET A 82 -18.92 1.00 6.13
CA MET A 82 -18.53 1.89 5.03
C MET A 82 -18.03 1.13 3.80
N ILE A 83 -17.38 -0.03 3.97
CA ILE A 83 -16.91 -0.87 2.86
C ILE A 83 -17.97 -1.86 2.36
N GLY A 84 -19.21 -1.79 2.85
CA GLY A 84 -20.31 -2.69 2.44
C GLY A 84 -20.28 -4.07 3.11
N GLY A 85 -19.50 -4.25 4.17
CA GLY A 85 -19.34 -5.51 4.91
C GLY A 85 -18.24 -6.40 4.35
N LEU A 86 -18.12 -7.61 4.92
CA LEU A 86 -17.28 -8.68 4.38
C LEU A 86 -18.16 -9.78 3.78
N PRO A 87 -17.64 -10.58 2.84
CA PRO A 87 -18.36 -11.74 2.33
C PRO A 87 -18.83 -12.66 3.47
N ALA A 88 -20.11 -13.04 3.45
CA ALA A 88 -20.71 -13.90 4.49
C ALA A 88 -20.11 -15.32 4.51
N ALA A 89 -19.65 -15.80 3.36
CA ALA A 89 -18.95 -17.06 3.22
C ALA A 89 -17.53 -16.82 2.71
N LYS A 90 -16.58 -17.61 3.23
CA LYS A 90 -15.22 -17.63 2.69
C LYS A 90 -15.25 -18.24 1.28
N THR A 91 -14.63 -17.55 0.33
CA THR A 91 -14.46 -18.07 -1.03
C THR A 91 -13.43 -19.19 -1.02
N ASP A 92 -13.68 -20.25 -1.78
CA ASP A 92 -12.65 -21.26 -2.06
C ASP A 92 -11.54 -20.60 -2.89
N LEU A 93 -10.34 -20.54 -2.32
CA LEU A 93 -9.22 -19.80 -2.91
C LEU A 93 -8.77 -20.38 -4.25
N GLN A 94 -8.98 -21.69 -4.50
CA GLN A 94 -8.50 -22.37 -5.71
C GLN A 94 -7.09 -21.93 -6.16
N ALA A 95 -6.18 -21.77 -5.20
CA ALA A 95 -4.85 -21.20 -5.45
C ALA A 95 -4.00 -22.17 -6.29
N ARG A 96 -3.30 -21.65 -7.29
CA ARG A 96 -2.45 -22.42 -8.21
C ARG A 96 -1.10 -21.74 -8.39
N VAL A 97 -0.04 -22.53 -8.25
CA VAL A 97 1.31 -22.12 -8.68
C VAL A 97 1.41 -22.32 -10.19
N THR A 98 1.65 -21.23 -10.91
CA THR A 98 1.76 -21.24 -12.38
C THR A 98 3.21 -21.27 -12.86
N GLY A 99 4.16 -21.08 -11.95
CA GLY A 99 5.59 -21.19 -12.23
C GLY A 99 6.42 -20.90 -11.00
N ARG A 100 7.70 -21.29 -11.06
CA ARG A 100 8.68 -21.07 -9.99
C ARG A 100 10.00 -20.62 -10.59
N ILE A 101 10.66 -19.69 -9.92
CA ILE A 101 11.99 -19.20 -10.25
C ILE A 101 12.88 -19.43 -9.03
N GLU A 102 13.90 -20.25 -9.19
CA GLU A 102 14.92 -20.44 -8.15
C GLU A 102 15.85 -19.22 -8.12
N MET A 103 16.13 -18.73 -6.92
CA MET A 103 17.07 -17.63 -6.66
C MET A 103 18.11 -18.11 -5.65
N ASP A 104 19.15 -17.31 -5.42
CA ASP A 104 20.10 -17.60 -4.35
C ASP A 104 19.44 -17.38 -2.96
N GLY A 105 19.25 -18.45 -2.20
CA GLY A 105 18.70 -18.43 -0.84
C GLY A 105 17.17 -18.37 -0.71
N PHE A 106 16.41 -18.27 -1.82
CA PHE A 106 14.94 -18.29 -1.82
C PHE A 106 14.40 -18.66 -3.21
N SER A 107 13.10 -18.87 -3.34
CA SER A 107 12.43 -19.02 -4.64
C SER A 107 11.25 -18.05 -4.79
N VAL A 108 10.94 -17.68 -6.02
CA VAL A 108 9.75 -16.88 -6.36
C VAL A 108 8.73 -17.78 -7.05
N GLU A 109 7.59 -17.97 -6.42
CA GLU A 109 6.44 -18.69 -6.96
C GLU A 109 5.43 -17.71 -7.56
N LYS A 110 4.99 -17.97 -8.78
CA LYS A 110 3.92 -17.22 -9.45
C LYS A 110 2.59 -17.87 -9.07
N LEU A 111 1.69 -17.09 -8.50
CA LEU A 111 0.41 -17.57 -7.98
C LEU A 111 -0.76 -16.90 -8.70
N ILE A 112 -1.82 -17.69 -8.90
CA ILE A 112 -3.16 -17.18 -9.20
C ILE A 112 -4.13 -17.81 -8.20
N PHE A 113 -4.98 -16.99 -7.58
CA PHE A 113 -6.01 -17.46 -6.67
C PHE A 113 -7.32 -16.68 -6.86
N GLN A 114 -8.43 -17.26 -6.40
CA GLN A 114 -9.76 -16.70 -6.48
C GLN A 114 -10.11 -15.98 -5.17
N SER A 115 -10.26 -14.65 -5.20
CA SER A 115 -10.58 -13.85 -4.01
C SER A 115 -12.09 -13.77 -3.72
N LEU A 116 -12.90 -13.80 -4.78
CA LEU A 116 -14.36 -13.90 -4.79
C LEU A 116 -14.76 -14.83 -5.94
N PRO A 117 -15.98 -15.42 -5.96
CA PRO A 117 -16.40 -16.27 -7.08
C PRO A 117 -16.22 -15.55 -8.43
N GLY A 118 -15.38 -16.11 -9.30
CA GLY A 118 -15.04 -15.54 -10.61
C GLY A 118 -14.00 -14.42 -10.61
N VAL A 119 -13.55 -13.93 -9.45
CA VAL A 119 -12.56 -12.85 -9.32
C VAL A 119 -11.19 -13.42 -8.99
N TYR A 120 -10.27 -13.34 -9.95
CA TYR A 120 -8.92 -13.86 -9.81
C TYR A 120 -7.91 -12.75 -9.46
N VAL A 121 -6.92 -13.13 -8.66
CA VAL A 121 -5.82 -12.28 -8.21
C VAL A 121 -4.51 -12.98 -8.57
N THR A 122 -3.63 -12.23 -9.22
CA THR A 122 -2.26 -12.65 -9.53
C THR A 122 -1.32 -12.19 -8.42
N ALA A 123 -0.39 -13.03 -8.02
CA ALA A 123 0.55 -12.77 -6.94
C ALA A 123 1.92 -13.40 -7.18
N LEU A 124 2.91 -12.88 -6.45
CA LEU A 124 4.24 -13.47 -6.32
C LEU A 124 4.45 -13.82 -4.84
N LEU A 125 4.83 -15.07 -4.59
CA LEU A 125 5.20 -15.56 -3.27
C LEU A 125 6.70 -15.82 -3.25
N TYR A 126 7.39 -15.17 -2.32
CA TYR A 126 8.82 -15.32 -2.11
C TYR A 126 9.01 -16.22 -0.89
N VAL A 127 9.66 -17.36 -1.10
CA VAL A 127 9.78 -18.44 -0.10
C VAL A 127 11.26 -18.67 0.20
N PRO A 128 11.73 -18.49 1.44
CA PRO A 128 13.10 -18.81 1.84
C PRO A 128 13.45 -20.28 1.56
N ALA A 129 14.70 -20.54 1.17
CA ALA A 129 15.20 -21.88 0.87
C ALA A 129 16.09 -22.44 1.99
N ASP A 130 15.71 -22.25 3.26
CA ASP A 130 16.50 -22.63 4.44
C ASP A 130 16.02 -23.94 5.12
N HIS A 131 15.15 -24.71 4.44
CA HIS A 131 14.54 -25.96 4.92
C HIS A 131 13.67 -25.84 6.19
N SER A 132 13.42 -24.63 6.71
CA SER A 132 12.47 -24.43 7.79
C SER A 132 11.04 -24.68 7.32
N LYS A 133 10.19 -25.21 8.21
CA LYS A 133 8.75 -25.42 7.94
C LYS A 133 7.90 -24.21 8.32
N LYS A 134 8.45 -23.23 9.04
CA LYS A 134 7.70 -22.08 9.55
C LYS A 134 8.53 -20.82 9.40
N HIS A 135 7.87 -19.79 8.90
CA HIS A 135 8.44 -18.46 8.70
C HIS A 135 7.45 -17.40 9.16
N PRO A 136 7.95 -16.25 9.65
CA PRO A 136 7.13 -15.05 9.69
C PRO A 136 6.70 -14.67 8.27
N ALA A 137 5.45 -14.23 8.12
CA ALA A 137 4.88 -13.85 6.83
C ALA A 137 4.69 -12.32 6.74
N VAL A 138 4.98 -11.76 5.56
CA VAL A 138 4.77 -10.33 5.27
C VAL A 138 3.87 -10.18 4.06
N LEU A 139 2.81 -9.39 4.21
CA LEU A 139 1.94 -8.98 3.12
C LEU A 139 2.46 -7.66 2.55
N VAL A 140 2.70 -7.60 1.25
CA VAL A 140 3.20 -6.41 0.55
C VAL A 140 2.16 -5.96 -0.48
N PRO A 141 1.14 -5.19 -0.05
CA PRO A 141 0.17 -4.62 -0.97
C PRO A 141 0.85 -3.59 -1.87
N ALA A 142 0.58 -3.64 -3.17
CA ALA A 142 1.11 -2.63 -4.07
C ALA A 142 0.39 -1.28 -3.87
N GLY A 143 1.18 -0.21 -3.88
CA GLY A 143 0.72 1.17 -3.81
C GLY A 143 0.30 1.70 -5.19
N HIS A 144 0.69 2.94 -5.50
CA HIS A 144 0.31 3.60 -6.75
C HIS A 144 1.28 3.31 -7.91
N ALA A 145 1.56 2.02 -8.16
CA ALA A 145 2.52 1.58 -9.16
C ALA A 145 1.81 0.89 -10.33
N ALA A 146 2.01 1.38 -11.56
CA ALA A 146 1.34 0.84 -12.74
C ALA A 146 1.71 -0.63 -13.03
N ASP A 147 2.95 -1.01 -12.71
CA ASP A 147 3.51 -2.35 -12.79
C ASP A 147 3.17 -3.23 -11.55
N GLY A 148 2.36 -2.71 -10.63
CA GLY A 148 1.76 -3.48 -9.53
C GLY A 148 2.79 -4.17 -8.64
N LYS A 149 2.62 -5.47 -8.44
CA LYS A 149 3.50 -6.30 -7.58
C LYS A 149 4.96 -6.31 -8.03
N PHE A 150 5.25 -6.04 -9.30
CA PHE A 150 6.62 -6.00 -9.82
C PHE A 150 7.45 -4.88 -9.17
N HIS A 151 6.83 -3.72 -8.93
CA HIS A 151 7.47 -2.57 -8.28
C HIS A 151 8.11 -2.92 -6.92
N TYR A 152 7.52 -3.88 -6.22
CA TYR A 152 7.91 -4.28 -4.86
C TYR A 152 8.83 -5.51 -4.83
N GLN A 153 9.38 -5.92 -5.97
CA GLN A 153 10.23 -7.09 -6.09
C GLN A 153 11.48 -6.99 -5.20
N SER A 154 12.20 -5.86 -5.26
CA SER A 154 13.45 -5.70 -4.50
C SER A 154 13.24 -5.76 -2.98
N LEU A 155 12.16 -5.14 -2.47
CA LEU A 155 11.74 -5.23 -1.08
C LEU A 155 11.45 -6.69 -0.70
N SER A 156 10.66 -7.38 -1.52
CA SER A 156 10.22 -8.75 -1.25
C SER A 156 11.39 -9.74 -1.24
N GLN A 157 12.33 -9.60 -2.17
CA GLN A 157 13.55 -10.43 -2.22
C GLN A 157 14.43 -10.21 -0.97
N ARG A 158 14.61 -8.95 -0.54
CA ARG A 158 15.41 -8.63 0.67
C ARG A 158 14.82 -9.21 1.94
N LEU A 159 13.50 -9.26 2.05
CA LEU A 159 12.78 -9.87 3.16
C LEU A 159 12.88 -11.40 3.08
N ALA A 160 12.72 -12.00 1.89
CA ALA A 160 12.86 -13.43 1.70
C ALA A 160 14.27 -13.94 2.07
N GLY A 161 15.31 -13.21 1.64
CA GLY A 161 16.69 -13.51 2.03
C GLY A 161 16.98 -13.36 3.54
N ARG A 162 16.05 -12.81 4.33
CA ARG A 162 16.11 -12.74 5.79
C ARG A 162 15.22 -13.78 6.49
N GLY A 163 14.68 -14.74 5.74
CA GLY A 163 13.87 -15.83 6.30
C GLY A 163 12.37 -15.51 6.43
N TYR A 164 11.87 -14.43 5.81
CA TYR A 164 10.44 -14.13 5.77
C TYR A 164 9.79 -14.76 4.54
N VAL A 165 8.59 -15.30 4.68
CA VAL A 165 7.72 -15.58 3.53
C VAL A 165 7.02 -14.29 3.15
N VAL A 166 7.08 -13.89 1.89
CA VAL A 166 6.53 -12.60 1.44
C VAL A 166 5.56 -12.84 0.30
N ILE A 167 4.38 -12.24 0.36
CA ILE A 167 3.44 -12.24 -0.76
C ILE A 167 3.13 -10.80 -1.20
N SER A 168 3.23 -10.57 -2.50
CA SER A 168 2.77 -9.34 -3.15
C SER A 168 1.83 -9.69 -4.29
N TRP A 169 0.77 -8.90 -4.48
CA TRP A 169 -0.28 -9.15 -5.47
C TRP A 169 -0.67 -7.87 -6.19
N ASP A 170 -1.24 -8.01 -7.38
CA ASP A 170 -1.72 -6.86 -8.13
C ASP A 170 -3.05 -6.36 -7.55
N PRO A 171 -3.16 -5.06 -7.23
CA PRO A 171 -4.44 -4.42 -6.98
C PRO A 171 -5.32 -4.48 -8.24
N VAL A 172 -6.63 -4.34 -8.05
CA VAL A 172 -7.54 -4.22 -9.20
C VAL A 172 -7.13 -2.98 -9.99
N GLY A 173 -7.04 -3.08 -11.31
CA GLY A 173 -6.66 -1.97 -12.18
C GLY A 173 -5.16 -1.69 -12.28
N GLN A 174 -4.29 -2.56 -11.76
CA GLN A 174 -2.83 -2.44 -11.88
C GLN A 174 -2.20 -3.75 -12.37
N GLY A 175 -0.99 -3.68 -12.92
CA GLY A 175 -0.20 -4.85 -13.32
C GLY A 175 -0.98 -5.80 -14.25
N GLU A 176 -1.03 -7.08 -13.90
CA GLU A 176 -1.76 -8.11 -14.66
C GLU A 176 -3.28 -8.06 -14.44
N ARG A 177 -3.78 -7.13 -13.61
CA ARG A 177 -5.19 -6.98 -13.26
C ARG A 177 -5.79 -5.69 -13.79
N SER A 178 -5.32 -5.20 -14.92
CA SER A 178 -6.08 -4.25 -15.74
C SER A 178 -7.48 -4.82 -16.02
N GLN A 179 -8.52 -4.06 -15.72
CA GLN A 179 -9.91 -4.41 -16.00
C GLN A 179 -10.39 -3.85 -17.34
N PHE A 180 -9.63 -2.95 -17.94
CA PHE A 180 -9.96 -2.27 -19.19
C PHE A 180 -8.87 -2.45 -20.26
N TRP A 181 -8.23 -3.62 -20.26
CA TRP A 181 -7.20 -3.95 -21.23
C TRP A 181 -7.76 -3.98 -22.65
N ASP A 182 -7.16 -3.20 -23.55
CA ASP A 182 -7.43 -3.25 -24.98
C ASP A 182 -6.37 -4.12 -25.65
N SER A 183 -6.75 -5.34 -26.04
CA SER A 183 -5.85 -6.30 -26.66
C SER A 183 -5.36 -5.87 -28.04
N ALA A 184 -6.16 -5.09 -28.79
CA ALA A 184 -5.77 -4.59 -30.10
C ALA A 184 -4.75 -3.45 -29.96
N ALA A 185 -4.92 -2.58 -28.95
CA ALA A 185 -4.00 -1.49 -28.68
C ALA A 185 -2.79 -1.90 -27.82
N GLY A 186 -2.81 -3.10 -27.21
CA GLY A 186 -1.74 -3.60 -26.33
C GLY A 186 -1.57 -2.77 -25.05
N LYS A 187 -2.62 -2.11 -24.58
CA LYS A 187 -2.60 -1.25 -23.38
C LYS A 187 -3.98 -1.13 -22.75
N SER A 188 -4.05 -0.67 -21.51
CA SER A 188 -5.32 -0.29 -20.90
C SER A 188 -5.94 0.95 -21.56
N ARG A 189 -7.27 0.99 -21.59
CA ARG A 189 -8.06 2.17 -22.01
C ARG A 189 -7.94 3.34 -21.04
N TYR A 190 -7.60 3.07 -19.79
CA TYR A 190 -7.28 4.07 -18.78
C TYR A 190 -5.81 3.93 -18.33
N ASN A 191 -5.31 4.80 -17.46
CA ASN A 191 -4.01 4.52 -16.83
C ASN A 191 -4.22 3.41 -15.77
N LEU A 192 -3.29 2.43 -15.77
CA LEU A 192 -3.22 1.24 -14.90
C LEU A 192 -3.03 1.56 -13.40
N VAL A 193 -3.78 2.55 -12.91
CA VAL A 193 -3.74 3.15 -11.58
C VAL A 193 -5.02 4.00 -11.42
N CYS A 194 -4.95 5.31 -11.15
CA CYS A 194 -6.08 6.17 -10.80
C CYS A 194 -7.27 6.07 -11.74
N GLY A 195 -7.04 6.01 -13.05
CA GLY A 195 -8.10 6.03 -14.06
C GLY A 195 -8.94 4.77 -14.04
N GLU A 196 -8.31 3.59 -13.93
CA GLU A 196 -9.06 2.35 -13.74
C GLU A 196 -9.76 2.29 -12.38
N HIS A 197 -9.08 2.75 -11.30
CA HIS A 197 -9.69 2.82 -9.97
C HIS A 197 -10.94 3.69 -9.97
N ALA A 198 -10.87 4.87 -10.60
CA ALA A 198 -11.97 5.81 -10.69
C ALA A 198 -13.08 5.29 -11.61
N ALA A 199 -12.74 4.69 -12.76
CA ALA A 199 -13.74 4.13 -13.67
C ALA A 199 -14.54 3.00 -13.01
N MET A 200 -13.90 2.12 -12.24
CA MET A 200 -14.62 1.09 -11.48
C MET A 200 -15.36 1.65 -10.27
N GLY A 201 -14.72 2.55 -9.51
CA GLY A 201 -15.28 3.07 -8.26
C GLY A 201 -16.48 3.99 -8.47
N ASN A 202 -16.56 4.70 -9.60
CA ASN A 202 -17.69 5.58 -9.92
C ASN A 202 -18.91 4.84 -10.48
N LEU A 203 -18.75 3.56 -10.85
CA LEU A 203 -19.84 2.71 -11.36
C LEU A 203 -20.42 1.78 -10.27
N ALA A 204 -19.83 1.78 -9.07
CA ALA A 204 -20.21 0.95 -7.93
C ALA A 204 -21.19 1.66 -6.98
#